data_AF-A0A0M4KCP0-F1
#
_entry.id   AF-A0A0M4KCP0-F1
#
_cell.length_a   1.000
_cell.length_b   1.000
_cell.length_c   1.000
_cell.angle_alpha   90.00
_cell.angle_beta   90.00
_cell.angle_gamma   90.00
#
_symmetry.space_group_name_H-M   'P 1'
#
loop_
_entity.id
_entity.type
_entity.pdbx_description
1 polymer ?
#
loop_
_entity_poly.entity_id
_entity_poly.type
_entity_poly.pdbx_seq_one_letter_code
_entity_poly.pdbx_strand_id
1 'polypeptide(L)'
;MKKEEKNLEIKKFKDLQKKELVDLKIEKKDKLKDKQLLKFEKELVIEQYKSQYSIIKATHNLELKALKNPEKYKKVQEQKAVELKIIEVQNNYFQDINKQKRKYKKTIKNLTKDEKKLELIELKKFNAKRKEQLREEVEQLKNSCKINSMRYFKNTTTTSAKNIHGKVMPFLGKVASQKHLMAIRNAFSSLIPFIMIASFITVIRSIPTDFDPNSDHAYLYTYFPKVLDHALVVISGLTMGIMALALSVAIGVNLGKSYGEASLMSGIMGMLGFILWVKPEVLAEGGGTALPLADLGSQGLFVSMITSMIMVELYRIFKKYRITIRLPKSVPPAVSNSFIAIIPAIIYATFVILIGYIANVDLITGINNILKPLASLVNDNFGAVIMIIFFNSLFWWFGIHGSAITGIITYPIWYPAIAQNSEWWNNGMIGDVPNKFVEQYYQWTIWIGGSGSTIGLAICGMFFSKSKQNKAMGKACFVPAVFNISEPMMFGFPVVLNIYLFIPFMIAPMICAIVSLILVNLFSIHWVAVAPWSLPGPIGAFLSSGNSIFAVATSLICTGVATLVWFPFYKAWDKQILKEEQAYIQKEAEKIGKTVHEYMKMIALEEINKKQNKDRKFEKKG
;
A
#
# COMPACT_ATOMS: atom_id res chain seq x y z
N MET A 1 -47.30 -19.05 -32.26
CA MET A 1 -46.76 -19.25 -33.61
C MET A 1 -46.12 -20.61 -33.71
N LYS A 2 -46.52 -21.42 -34.70
CA LYS A 2 -45.77 -22.61 -35.09
C LYS A 2 -44.39 -22.17 -35.57
N LYS A 3 -43.34 -22.98 -35.34
CA LYS A 3 -41.93 -22.64 -35.62
C LYS A 3 -41.72 -22.16 -37.06
N GLU A 4 -42.50 -22.68 -37.99
CA GLU A 4 -42.49 -22.32 -39.41
C GLU A 4 -43.09 -20.94 -39.69
N GLU A 5 -44.22 -20.57 -39.05
CA GLU A 5 -44.81 -19.24 -39.15
C GLU A 5 -43.87 -18.16 -38.63
N LYS A 6 -43.22 -18.41 -37.48
CA LYS A 6 -42.22 -17.50 -36.89
C LYS A 6 -41.00 -17.31 -37.79
N ASN A 7 -40.53 -18.38 -38.43
CA ASN A 7 -39.41 -18.29 -39.36
C ASN A 7 -39.79 -17.56 -40.65
N LEU A 8 -41.03 -17.75 -41.13
CA LEU A 8 -41.57 -17.02 -42.26
C LEU A 8 -41.72 -15.53 -41.96
N GLU A 9 -42.18 -15.17 -40.76
CA GLU A 9 -42.33 -13.79 -40.31
C GLU A 9 -40.97 -13.10 -40.11
N ILE A 10 -39.99 -13.79 -39.51
CA ILE A 10 -38.59 -13.31 -39.41
C ILE A 10 -37.99 -13.10 -40.80
N LYS A 11 -38.30 -13.98 -41.77
CA LYS A 11 -37.83 -13.83 -43.16
C LYS A 11 -38.47 -12.61 -43.82
N LYS A 12 -39.79 -12.45 -43.71
CA LYS A 12 -40.52 -11.27 -44.19
C LYS A 12 -39.96 -9.96 -43.60
N PHE A 13 -39.67 -9.91 -42.31
CA PHE A 13 -39.09 -8.71 -41.66
C PHE A 13 -37.67 -8.40 -42.13
N LYS A 14 -36.83 -9.43 -42.37
CA LYS A 14 -35.49 -9.23 -42.94
C LYS A 14 -35.56 -8.75 -44.38
N ASP A 15 -36.50 -9.28 -45.16
CA ASP A 15 -36.70 -8.89 -46.55
C ASP A 15 -37.24 -7.44 -46.64
N LEU A 16 -38.16 -7.06 -45.73
CA LEU A 16 -38.66 -5.70 -45.59
C LEU A 16 -37.53 -4.72 -45.21
N GLN A 17 -36.74 -5.05 -44.19
CA GLN A 17 -35.57 -4.26 -43.79
C GLN A 17 -34.62 -4.06 -44.97
N LYS A 18 -34.36 -5.12 -45.75
CA LYS A 18 -33.47 -5.06 -46.90
C LYS A 18 -34.05 -4.14 -47.99
N LYS A 19 -35.37 -4.20 -48.23
CA LYS A 19 -36.05 -3.34 -49.20
C LYS A 19 -35.98 -1.86 -48.79
N GLU A 20 -36.34 -1.52 -47.55
CA GLU A 20 -36.28 -0.13 -47.06
C GLU A 20 -34.86 0.44 -47.13
N LEU A 21 -33.83 -0.34 -46.78
CA LEU A 21 -32.44 0.11 -46.85
C LEU A 21 -31.94 0.27 -48.30
N VAL A 22 -32.55 -0.41 -49.28
CA VAL A 22 -32.25 -0.23 -50.71
C VAL A 22 -32.97 1.00 -51.25
N ASP A 23 -34.25 1.17 -50.94
CA ASP A 23 -35.05 2.34 -51.36
C ASP A 23 -34.42 3.64 -50.83
N LEU A 24 -34.02 3.65 -49.55
CA LEU A 24 -33.34 4.79 -48.93
C LEU A 24 -31.99 5.13 -49.60
N LYS A 25 -31.28 4.12 -50.14
CA LYS A 25 -30.04 4.33 -50.90
C LYS A 25 -30.30 4.91 -52.28
N ILE A 26 -31.38 4.49 -52.94
CA ILE A 26 -31.79 5.03 -54.25
C ILE A 26 -32.20 6.49 -54.08
N GLU A 27 -33.07 6.78 -53.12
CA GLU A 27 -33.55 8.13 -52.83
C GLU A 27 -32.40 9.09 -52.47
N LYS A 28 -31.44 8.63 -51.65
CA LYS A 28 -30.21 9.38 -51.37
C LYS A 28 -29.43 9.69 -52.66
N LYS A 29 -29.29 8.70 -53.54
CA LYS A 29 -28.53 8.86 -54.78
C LYS A 29 -29.21 9.87 -55.70
N ASP A 30 -30.53 9.88 -55.76
CA ASP A 30 -31.29 10.79 -56.61
C ASP A 30 -31.28 12.22 -56.07
N LYS A 31 -31.41 12.43 -54.75
CA LYS A 31 -31.24 13.76 -54.15
C LYS A 31 -29.83 14.34 -54.34
N LEU A 32 -28.79 13.50 -54.33
CA LEU A 32 -27.41 13.97 -54.53
C LEU A 32 -27.07 14.32 -55.99
N LYS A 33 -27.89 13.89 -56.96
CA LYS A 33 -27.74 14.24 -58.39
C LYS A 33 -28.23 15.65 -58.70
N ASP A 34 -29.01 16.26 -57.82
CA ASP A 34 -29.45 17.63 -58.01
C ASP A 34 -28.21 18.57 -58.09
N LYS A 35 -28.12 19.29 -59.20
CA LYS A 35 -27.00 20.19 -59.52
C LYS A 35 -27.14 21.53 -58.79
N GLN A 36 -28.31 21.87 -58.27
CA GLN A 36 -28.55 23.11 -57.53
C GLN A 36 -28.09 23.03 -56.07
N LEU A 37 -27.92 21.83 -55.51
CA LEU A 37 -27.46 21.63 -54.14
C LEU A 37 -25.99 22.06 -53.94
N LEU A 38 -25.76 22.95 -52.99
CA LEU A 38 -24.41 23.38 -52.59
C LEU A 38 -23.66 22.26 -51.84
N LYS A 39 -22.32 22.32 -51.83
CA LYS A 39 -21.48 21.25 -51.27
C LYS A 39 -21.82 20.88 -49.82
N PHE A 40 -22.07 21.87 -48.97
CA PHE A 40 -22.45 21.66 -47.57
C PHE A 40 -23.86 21.05 -47.42
N GLU A 41 -24.80 21.40 -48.30
CA GLU A 41 -26.14 20.82 -48.30
C GLU A 41 -26.11 19.35 -48.75
N LYS A 42 -25.23 18.99 -49.69
CA LYS A 42 -24.98 17.58 -50.07
C LYS A 42 -24.42 16.76 -48.90
N GLU A 43 -23.54 17.35 -48.09
CA GLU A 43 -23.01 16.72 -46.88
C GLU A 43 -24.11 16.51 -45.82
N LEU A 44 -25.01 17.49 -45.64
CA LEU A 44 -26.18 17.41 -44.76
C LEU A 44 -27.16 16.31 -45.19
N VAL A 45 -27.45 16.21 -46.48
CA VAL A 45 -28.25 15.12 -47.06
C VAL A 45 -27.56 13.76 -46.84
N ILE A 46 -26.23 13.68 -46.98
CA ILE A 46 -25.50 12.44 -46.72
C ILE A 46 -25.64 11.99 -45.25
N GLU A 47 -25.54 12.91 -44.30
CA GLU A 47 -25.66 12.63 -42.86
C GLU A 47 -27.09 12.29 -42.44
N GLN A 48 -28.08 13.01 -42.97
CA GLN A 48 -29.49 12.73 -42.70
C GLN A 48 -29.87 11.30 -43.12
N TYR A 49 -29.44 10.87 -44.32
CA TYR A 49 -29.72 9.52 -44.82
C TYR A 49 -28.87 8.43 -44.13
N LYS A 50 -27.66 8.75 -43.63
CA LYS A 50 -26.89 7.81 -42.77
C LYS A 50 -27.58 7.59 -41.43
N SER A 51 -28.08 8.65 -40.82
CA SER A 51 -28.86 8.61 -39.58
C SER A 51 -30.12 7.75 -39.77
N GLN A 52 -30.90 8.01 -40.82
CA GLN A 52 -32.09 7.22 -41.15
C GLN A 52 -31.75 5.73 -41.39
N TYR A 53 -30.65 5.44 -42.10
CA TYR A 53 -30.17 4.06 -42.31
C TYR A 53 -29.85 3.35 -40.98
N SER A 54 -29.19 4.05 -40.06
CA SER A 54 -28.84 3.52 -38.73
C SER A 54 -30.07 3.26 -37.87
N ILE A 55 -31.07 4.15 -37.94
CA ILE A 55 -32.34 4.05 -37.21
C ILE A 55 -33.13 2.85 -37.73
N ILE A 56 -33.34 2.73 -39.05
CA ILE A 56 -34.04 1.59 -39.66
C ILE A 56 -33.36 0.28 -39.28
N LYS A 57 -32.02 0.22 -39.31
CA LYS A 57 -31.25 -0.97 -38.92
C LYS A 57 -31.37 -1.29 -37.43
N ALA A 58 -31.35 -0.29 -36.56
CA ALA A 58 -31.48 -0.48 -35.11
C ALA A 58 -32.89 -0.94 -34.74
N THR A 59 -33.93 -0.29 -35.26
CA THR A 59 -35.34 -0.60 -35.01
C THR A 59 -35.69 -2.02 -35.45
N HIS A 60 -35.36 -2.39 -36.70
CA HIS A 60 -35.60 -3.74 -37.19
C HIS A 60 -34.78 -4.81 -36.44
N ASN A 61 -33.57 -4.49 -35.97
CA ASN A 61 -32.80 -5.44 -35.14
C ASN A 61 -33.40 -5.61 -33.73
N LEU A 62 -34.05 -4.58 -33.19
CA LEU A 62 -34.77 -4.66 -31.93
C LEU A 62 -36.06 -5.47 -32.10
N GLU A 63 -36.81 -5.27 -33.18
CA GLU A 63 -37.99 -6.05 -33.53
C GLU A 63 -37.64 -7.52 -33.85
N LEU A 64 -36.55 -7.78 -34.56
CA LEU A 64 -36.04 -9.14 -34.78
C LEU A 64 -35.60 -9.82 -33.49
N LYS A 65 -35.08 -9.07 -32.50
CA LYS A 65 -34.78 -9.60 -31.16
C LYS A 65 -36.06 -9.86 -30.37
N ALA A 66 -37.08 -9.02 -30.51
CA ALA A 66 -38.40 -9.21 -29.93
C ALA A 66 -39.10 -10.45 -30.52
N LEU A 67 -39.13 -10.61 -31.86
CA LEU A 67 -39.72 -11.78 -32.55
C LEU A 67 -38.98 -13.08 -32.23
N LYS A 68 -37.65 -13.05 -32.13
CA LYS A 68 -36.84 -14.24 -31.80
C LYS A 68 -37.07 -14.73 -30.37
N ASN A 69 -37.26 -13.85 -29.40
CA ASN A 69 -37.52 -14.25 -28.01
C ASN A 69 -38.29 -13.15 -27.22
N PRO A 70 -39.63 -13.08 -27.38
CA PRO A 70 -40.45 -11.94 -26.92
C PRO A 70 -40.40 -11.75 -25.40
N GLU A 71 -40.52 -12.83 -24.65
CA GLU A 71 -40.50 -12.81 -23.18
C GLU A 71 -39.16 -12.34 -22.61
N LYS A 72 -38.05 -12.77 -23.25
CA LYS A 72 -36.71 -12.41 -22.81
C LYS A 72 -36.39 -10.93 -23.07
N TYR A 73 -36.92 -10.36 -24.14
CA TYR A 73 -36.72 -8.94 -24.46
C TYR A 73 -37.51 -8.03 -23.52
N LYS A 74 -38.79 -8.33 -23.27
CA LYS A 74 -39.65 -7.58 -22.35
C LYS A 74 -39.08 -7.56 -20.92
N LYS A 75 -38.63 -8.72 -20.44
CA LYS A 75 -37.99 -8.88 -19.12
C LYS A 75 -36.69 -8.07 -18.98
N VAL A 76 -35.90 -7.94 -20.05
CA VAL A 76 -34.64 -7.15 -20.03
C VAL A 76 -34.91 -5.64 -19.97
N GLN A 77 -35.96 -5.15 -20.63
CA GLN A 77 -36.34 -3.73 -20.57
C GLN A 77 -36.91 -3.35 -19.21
N GLU A 78 -37.75 -4.20 -18.63
CA GLU A 78 -38.29 -4.03 -17.27
C GLU A 78 -37.16 -3.99 -16.23
N GLN A 79 -36.16 -4.88 -16.35
CA GLN A 79 -34.98 -4.88 -15.47
C GLN A 79 -34.17 -3.58 -15.57
N LYS A 80 -33.94 -3.09 -16.79
CA LYS A 80 -33.14 -1.87 -17.02
C LYS A 80 -33.83 -0.61 -16.48
N ALA A 81 -35.15 -0.54 -16.56
CA ALA A 81 -35.93 0.56 -15.99
C ALA A 81 -35.82 0.59 -14.45
N VAL A 82 -35.81 -0.57 -13.80
CA VAL A 82 -35.64 -0.66 -12.33
C VAL A 82 -34.21 -0.31 -11.92
N GLU A 83 -33.19 -0.73 -12.67
CA GLU A 83 -31.78 -0.35 -12.40
C GLU A 83 -31.58 1.17 -12.43
N LEU A 84 -32.19 1.87 -13.38
CA LEU A 84 -32.11 3.34 -13.46
C LEU A 84 -32.78 4.01 -12.26
N LYS A 85 -33.93 3.50 -11.79
CA LYS A 85 -34.60 3.99 -10.58
C LYS A 85 -33.75 3.79 -9.31
N ILE A 86 -33.04 2.66 -9.21
CA ILE A 86 -32.11 2.42 -8.08
C ILE A 86 -30.98 3.46 -8.07
N ILE A 87 -30.41 3.77 -9.23
CA ILE A 87 -29.34 4.78 -9.37
C ILE A 87 -29.86 6.17 -8.95
N GLU A 88 -31.06 6.52 -9.38
CA GLU A 88 -31.72 7.78 -9.03
C GLU A 88 -31.91 7.93 -7.51
N VAL A 89 -32.47 6.90 -6.86
CA VAL A 89 -32.68 6.86 -5.40
C VAL A 89 -31.36 6.99 -4.63
N GLN A 90 -30.30 6.32 -5.09
CA GLN A 90 -28.97 6.44 -4.48
C GLN A 90 -28.39 7.86 -4.62
N ASN A 91 -28.55 8.49 -5.79
CA ASN A 91 -28.10 9.86 -6.00
C ASN A 91 -28.84 10.86 -5.09
N ASN A 92 -30.15 10.70 -4.91
CA ASN A 92 -30.96 11.52 -4.01
C ASN A 92 -30.48 11.41 -2.55
N TYR A 93 -30.17 10.20 -2.09
CA TYR A 93 -29.55 9.99 -0.78
C TYR A 93 -28.25 10.79 -0.61
N PHE A 94 -27.33 10.73 -1.58
CA PHE A 94 -26.06 11.45 -1.47
C PHE A 94 -26.26 12.97 -1.49
N GLN A 95 -27.22 13.47 -2.25
CA GLN A 95 -27.57 14.89 -2.26
C GLN A 95 -28.12 15.34 -0.90
N ASP A 96 -29.02 14.57 -0.29
CA ASP A 96 -29.59 14.86 1.04
C ASP A 96 -28.51 14.94 2.14
N ILE A 97 -27.60 13.96 2.16
CA ILE A 97 -26.49 13.90 3.13
C ILE A 97 -25.56 15.11 2.95
N ASN A 98 -25.25 15.48 1.71
CA ASN A 98 -24.41 16.64 1.41
C ASN A 98 -25.09 17.95 1.82
N LYS A 99 -26.41 18.07 1.62
CA LYS A 99 -27.21 19.22 2.07
C LYS A 99 -27.16 19.36 3.59
N GLN A 100 -27.33 18.26 4.34
CA GLN A 100 -27.27 18.30 5.81
C GLN A 100 -25.87 18.58 6.35
N LYS A 101 -24.82 18.00 5.75
CA LYS A 101 -23.43 18.32 6.13
C LYS A 101 -23.11 19.81 5.92
N ARG A 102 -23.65 20.43 4.87
CA ARG A 102 -23.50 21.88 4.63
C ARG A 102 -24.24 22.70 5.68
N LYS A 103 -25.45 22.28 6.08
CA LYS A 103 -26.22 22.92 7.17
C LYS A 103 -25.46 22.85 8.49
N TYR A 104 -25.01 21.65 8.90
CA TYR A 104 -24.20 21.44 10.09
C TYR A 104 -22.95 22.33 10.11
N LYS A 105 -22.17 22.38 9.00
CA LYS A 105 -20.98 23.24 8.90
C LYS A 105 -21.28 24.74 9.08
N LYS A 106 -22.48 25.20 8.73
CA LYS A 106 -22.91 26.59 8.96
C LYS A 106 -23.28 26.83 10.42
N THR A 107 -24.02 25.91 11.04
CA THR A 107 -24.50 26.03 12.42
C THR A 107 -23.37 25.97 13.45
N ILE A 108 -22.37 25.09 13.27
CA ILE A 108 -21.32 24.86 14.29
C ILE A 108 -20.34 26.02 14.52
N LYS A 109 -20.33 27.06 13.66
CA LYS A 109 -19.35 28.16 13.77
C LYS A 109 -19.52 28.96 15.07
N ASN A 110 -20.75 29.06 15.58
CA ASN A 110 -21.09 29.90 16.73
C ASN A 110 -21.52 29.10 17.98
N LEU A 111 -21.31 27.78 18.00
CA LEU A 111 -21.75 26.90 19.08
C LEU A 111 -20.63 26.57 20.08
N THR A 112 -21.01 26.37 21.34
CA THR A 112 -20.14 25.86 22.42
C THR A 112 -19.80 24.38 22.19
N LYS A 113 -18.86 23.84 22.99
CA LYS A 113 -18.34 22.48 22.83
C LYS A 113 -19.41 21.39 23.05
N ASP A 114 -20.32 21.60 23.99
CA ASP A 114 -21.39 20.65 24.29
C ASP A 114 -22.54 20.71 23.26
N GLU A 115 -22.87 21.91 22.77
CA GLU A 115 -23.85 22.09 21.67
C GLU A 115 -23.35 21.48 20.35
N LYS A 116 -22.05 21.61 20.04
CA LYS A 116 -21.42 20.93 18.89
C LYS A 116 -21.56 19.41 18.97
N LYS A 117 -21.46 18.84 20.18
CA LYS A 117 -21.61 17.40 20.40
C LYS A 117 -23.06 16.96 20.18
N LEU A 118 -24.04 17.77 20.62
CA LEU A 118 -25.46 17.53 20.41
C LEU A 118 -25.82 17.53 18.90
N GLU A 119 -25.39 18.57 18.18
CA GLU A 119 -25.59 18.70 16.73
C GLU A 119 -24.93 17.55 15.94
N LEU A 120 -23.75 17.09 16.38
CA LEU A 120 -23.10 15.93 15.75
C LEU A 120 -23.91 14.63 15.96
N ILE A 121 -24.55 14.49 17.13
CA ILE A 121 -25.43 13.37 17.41
C ILE A 121 -26.68 13.43 16.53
N GLU A 122 -27.26 14.61 16.32
CA GLU A 122 -28.41 14.78 15.41
C GLU A 122 -28.05 14.47 13.95
N LEU A 123 -26.90 14.94 13.46
CA LEU A 123 -26.42 14.59 12.12
C LEU A 123 -26.22 13.08 11.95
N LYS A 124 -25.71 12.40 12.99
CA LYS A 124 -25.56 10.94 12.98
C LYS A 124 -26.92 10.23 12.96
N LYS A 125 -27.91 10.71 13.74
CA LYS A 125 -29.28 10.19 13.73
C LYS A 125 -29.95 10.37 12.37
N PHE A 126 -29.81 11.55 11.76
CA PHE A 126 -30.32 11.82 10.41
C PHE A 126 -29.72 10.87 9.38
N ASN A 127 -28.39 10.69 9.38
CA ASN A 127 -27.72 9.80 8.44
C ASN A 127 -28.14 8.33 8.64
N ALA A 128 -28.33 7.89 9.88
CA ALA A 128 -28.80 6.54 10.18
C ALA A 128 -30.21 6.31 9.62
N LYS A 129 -31.15 7.22 9.91
CA LYS A 129 -32.54 7.15 9.43
C LYS A 129 -32.62 7.16 7.90
N ARG A 130 -31.90 8.06 7.23
CA ARG A 130 -31.93 8.17 5.76
C ARG A 130 -31.28 6.97 5.07
N LYS A 131 -30.30 6.34 5.71
CA LYS A 131 -29.66 5.10 5.23
C LYS A 131 -30.58 3.89 5.34
N GLU A 132 -31.44 3.86 6.35
CA GLU A 132 -32.48 2.84 6.51
C GLU A 132 -33.56 2.97 5.44
N GLN A 133 -34.08 4.19 5.24
CA GLN A 133 -35.03 4.49 4.14
C GLN A 133 -34.46 4.11 2.76
N LEU A 134 -33.20 4.46 2.48
CA LEU A 134 -32.52 4.07 1.24
C LEU A 134 -32.50 2.54 1.05
N ARG A 135 -32.28 1.78 2.14
CA ARG A 135 -32.26 0.31 2.06
C ARG A 135 -33.64 -0.23 1.73
N GLU A 136 -34.68 0.27 2.38
CA GLU A 136 -36.06 -0.14 2.13
C GLU A 136 -36.50 0.18 0.70
N GLU A 137 -36.26 1.41 0.23
CA GLU A 137 -36.61 1.83 -1.14
C GLU A 137 -35.89 0.97 -2.20
N VAL A 138 -34.61 0.68 -1.99
CA VAL A 138 -33.82 -0.17 -2.91
C VAL A 138 -34.29 -1.62 -2.87
N GLU A 139 -34.66 -2.14 -1.70
CA GLU A 139 -35.13 -3.53 -1.56
C GLU A 139 -36.53 -3.70 -2.18
N GLN A 140 -37.43 -2.73 -2.01
CA GLN A 140 -38.74 -2.71 -2.68
C GLN A 140 -38.58 -2.68 -4.21
N LEU A 141 -37.67 -1.83 -4.74
CA LEU A 141 -37.38 -1.77 -6.17
C LEU A 141 -36.82 -3.11 -6.69
N LYS A 142 -35.91 -3.75 -5.95
CA LYS A 142 -35.37 -5.08 -6.31
C LYS A 142 -36.40 -6.20 -6.24
N ASN A 143 -37.42 -6.09 -5.38
CA ASN A 143 -38.49 -7.06 -5.27
C ASN A 143 -39.56 -6.87 -6.36
N SER A 144 -39.75 -5.63 -6.84
CA SER A 144 -40.77 -5.27 -7.84
C SER A 144 -40.57 -5.89 -9.23
N CYS A 145 -39.32 -6.18 -9.58
CA CYS A 145 -38.98 -7.01 -10.73
C CYS A 145 -38.23 -8.19 -10.10
N LYS A 146 -38.53 -9.47 -10.39
CA LYS A 146 -37.71 -10.62 -9.93
C LYS A 146 -36.30 -10.50 -10.50
N ILE A 147 -35.52 -9.53 -10.03
CA ILE A 147 -34.12 -9.29 -10.32
C ILE A 147 -33.41 -10.36 -9.51
N ASN A 148 -33.51 -11.59 -10.00
CA ASN A 148 -32.53 -12.62 -9.74
C ASN A 148 -31.23 -12.16 -10.41
N SER A 149 -30.59 -11.23 -9.72
CA SER A 149 -29.17 -10.97 -9.63
C SER A 149 -28.33 -11.26 -10.89
N MET A 150 -28.61 -10.60 -12.04
CA MET A 150 -27.68 -10.64 -13.17
C MET A 150 -27.68 -9.38 -14.04
N ARG A 151 -26.63 -8.55 -13.90
CA ARG A 151 -25.74 -8.03 -14.96
C ARG A 151 -24.85 -6.85 -14.50
N TYR A 152 -24.29 -6.94 -13.30
CA TYR A 152 -22.89 -6.56 -13.19
C TYR A 152 -22.07 -7.65 -13.87
N PHE A 153 -20.94 -7.32 -14.47
CA PHE A 153 -19.85 -8.28 -14.57
C PHE A 153 -19.51 -8.68 -13.12
N LYS A 154 -20.27 -9.65 -12.59
CA LYS A 154 -20.06 -10.24 -11.27
C LYS A 154 -18.75 -11.00 -11.42
N ASN A 155 -17.67 -10.40 -10.91
CA ASN A 155 -16.77 -11.16 -10.08
C ASN A 155 -17.63 -11.88 -9.04
N THR A 156 -17.98 -13.14 -9.30
CA THR A 156 -18.85 -13.98 -8.46
C THR A 156 -18.28 -14.20 -7.06
N THR A 157 -17.10 -13.64 -6.76
CA THR A 157 -16.44 -13.58 -5.45
C THR A 157 -16.74 -12.32 -4.64
N THR A 158 -17.42 -11.29 -5.17
CA THR A 158 -17.59 -9.99 -4.48
C THR A 158 -18.56 -9.99 -3.30
N THR A 159 -19.56 -10.87 -3.22
CA THR A 159 -20.42 -10.95 -2.02
C THR A 159 -19.67 -11.56 -0.84
N SER A 160 -18.87 -12.60 -1.09
CA SER A 160 -18.00 -13.22 -0.09
C SER A 160 -16.88 -12.25 0.33
N ALA A 161 -16.19 -11.64 -0.62
CA ALA A 161 -15.13 -10.65 -0.35
C ALA A 161 -15.66 -9.42 0.42
N LYS A 162 -16.88 -8.95 0.16
CA LYS A 162 -17.49 -7.82 0.89
C LYS A 162 -17.89 -8.19 2.32
N ASN A 163 -18.37 -9.42 2.53
CA ASN A 163 -18.68 -9.95 3.86
C ASN A 163 -17.41 -10.25 4.67
N ILE A 164 -16.37 -10.80 4.03
CA ILE A 164 -15.04 -11.03 4.62
C ILE A 164 -14.39 -9.68 4.95
N HIS A 165 -14.36 -8.74 4.02
CA HIS A 165 -13.88 -7.37 4.25
C HIS A 165 -14.62 -6.72 5.44
N GLY A 166 -15.94 -6.87 5.53
CA GLY A 166 -16.74 -6.35 6.64
C GLY A 166 -16.38 -6.92 8.02
N LYS A 167 -15.87 -8.15 8.11
CA LYS A 167 -15.43 -8.80 9.37
C LYS A 167 -13.94 -8.63 9.65
N VAL A 168 -13.11 -8.73 8.63
CA VAL A 168 -11.63 -8.69 8.71
C VAL A 168 -11.14 -7.26 8.91
N MET A 169 -11.72 -6.28 8.22
CA MET A 169 -11.27 -4.88 8.29
C MET A 169 -11.37 -4.28 9.70
N PRO A 170 -12.47 -4.46 10.47
CA PRO A 170 -12.52 -3.99 11.86
C PRO A 170 -11.51 -4.68 12.77
N PHE A 171 -11.25 -5.98 12.56
CA PHE A 171 -10.26 -6.71 13.36
C PHE A 171 -8.84 -6.22 13.08
N LEU A 172 -8.43 -6.15 11.80
CA LEU A 172 -7.12 -5.63 11.41
C LEU A 172 -6.94 -4.17 11.81
N GLY A 173 -8.01 -3.36 11.70
CA GLY A 173 -8.00 -1.98 12.20
C GLY A 173 -7.76 -1.89 13.70
N LYS A 174 -8.33 -2.80 14.51
CA LYS A 174 -8.06 -2.88 15.96
C LYS A 174 -6.60 -3.26 16.25
N VAL A 175 -6.05 -4.23 15.54
CA VAL A 175 -4.64 -4.64 15.69
C VAL A 175 -3.70 -3.48 15.30
N ALA A 176 -3.94 -2.87 14.14
CA ALA A 176 -3.16 -1.76 13.61
C ALA A 176 -3.18 -0.50 14.49
N SER A 177 -4.27 -0.29 15.24
CA SER A 177 -4.47 0.85 16.15
C SER A 177 -4.13 0.55 17.60
N GLN A 178 -3.61 -0.64 17.91
CA GLN A 178 -3.18 -0.98 19.26
C GLN A 178 -1.96 -0.14 19.62
N LYS A 179 -2.07 0.64 20.71
CA LYS A 179 -1.13 1.71 21.07
C LYS A 179 0.31 1.24 21.32
N HIS A 180 0.49 0.08 21.93
CA HIS A 180 1.80 -0.51 22.24
C HIS A 180 2.51 -0.96 20.97
N LEU A 181 1.79 -1.67 20.09
CA LEU A 181 2.30 -2.12 18.81
C LEU A 181 2.67 -0.93 17.91
N MET A 182 1.83 0.11 17.89
CA MET A 182 2.15 1.37 17.21
C MET A 182 3.38 2.07 17.81
N ALA A 183 3.52 2.07 19.14
CA ALA A 183 4.65 2.69 19.81
C ALA A 183 5.97 1.99 19.46
N ILE A 184 5.99 0.65 19.49
CA ILE A 184 7.16 -0.15 19.07
C ILE A 184 7.52 0.16 17.61
N ARG A 185 6.54 0.07 16.70
CA ARG A 185 6.77 0.32 15.27
C ARG A 185 7.36 1.71 15.02
N ASN A 186 6.74 2.74 15.59
CA ASN A 186 7.20 4.12 15.42
C ASN A 186 8.54 4.38 16.11
N ALA A 187 8.84 3.66 17.20
CA ALA A 187 10.13 3.75 17.88
C ALA A 187 11.26 3.23 17.00
N PHE A 188 11.10 2.06 16.37
CA PHE A 188 12.09 1.55 15.41
C PHE A 188 12.31 2.49 14.23
N SER A 189 11.25 3.09 13.68
CA SER A 189 11.40 4.10 12.64
C SER A 189 12.21 5.33 13.08
N SER A 190 12.19 5.65 14.38
CA SER A 190 12.98 6.75 14.94
C SER A 190 14.48 6.40 15.08
N LEU A 191 14.84 5.12 14.98
CA LEU A 191 16.23 4.64 15.10
C LEU A 191 16.95 4.50 13.75
N ILE A 192 16.24 4.68 12.64
CA ILE A 192 16.83 4.62 11.29
C ILE A 192 18.13 5.45 11.21
N PRO A 193 18.24 6.70 11.74
CA PRO A 193 19.49 7.45 11.68
C PRO A 193 20.69 6.76 12.34
N PHE A 194 20.49 6.03 13.45
CA PHE A 194 21.57 5.29 14.13
C PHE A 194 22.06 4.14 13.24
N ILE A 195 21.12 3.35 12.74
CA ILE A 195 21.42 2.19 11.89
C ILE A 195 22.07 2.64 10.56
N MET A 196 21.65 3.79 10.03
CA MET A 196 22.19 4.35 8.79
C MET A 196 23.66 4.77 8.93
N ILE A 197 24.10 5.27 10.08
CA ILE A 197 25.52 5.62 10.31
C ILE A 197 26.38 4.36 10.28
N ALA A 198 26.01 3.32 11.03
CA ALA A 198 26.69 2.03 10.99
C ALA A 198 26.70 1.42 9.58
N SER A 199 25.55 1.48 8.90
CA SER A 199 25.40 0.97 7.54
C SER A 199 26.29 1.71 6.54
N PHE A 200 26.45 3.03 6.67
CA PHE A 200 27.34 3.82 5.83
C PHE A 200 28.81 3.42 6.03
N ILE A 201 29.21 3.19 7.28
CA ILE A 201 30.56 2.71 7.61
C ILE A 201 30.78 1.30 7.04
N THR A 202 29.84 0.38 7.26
CA THR A 202 29.89 -0.97 6.67
C THR A 202 30.01 -0.89 5.15
N VAL A 203 29.19 -0.07 4.49
CA VAL A 203 29.25 0.10 3.03
C VAL A 203 30.61 0.60 2.57
N ILE A 204 31.16 1.66 3.17
CA ILE A 204 32.48 2.19 2.75
C ILE A 204 33.57 1.14 2.94
N ARG A 205 33.57 0.46 4.09
CA ARG A 205 34.58 -0.55 4.41
C ARG A 205 34.53 -1.75 3.47
N SER A 206 33.33 -2.09 2.99
CA SER A 206 33.07 -3.27 2.16
C SER A 206 33.19 -3.02 0.66
N ILE A 207 33.73 -1.88 0.21
CA ILE A 207 33.93 -1.66 -1.23
C ILE A 207 34.94 -2.68 -1.73
N PRO A 208 34.59 -3.55 -2.70
CA PRO A 208 35.50 -4.57 -3.18
C PRO A 208 36.65 -3.91 -3.94
N THR A 209 37.87 -4.27 -3.58
CA THR A 209 39.12 -3.83 -4.25
C THR A 209 39.78 -4.95 -5.03
N ASP A 210 39.35 -6.19 -4.81
CA ASP A 210 39.80 -7.39 -5.52
C ASP A 210 38.59 -8.26 -5.91
N PHE A 211 38.78 -9.16 -6.87
CA PHE A 211 37.78 -10.14 -7.29
C PHE A 211 37.75 -11.38 -6.40
N ASP A 212 38.85 -11.69 -5.70
CA ASP A 212 38.87 -12.75 -4.69
C ASP A 212 38.39 -12.20 -3.34
N PRO A 213 37.19 -12.59 -2.86
CA PRO A 213 36.66 -12.12 -1.58
C PRO A 213 37.46 -12.61 -0.36
N ASN A 214 38.37 -13.58 -0.54
CA ASN A 214 39.26 -14.11 0.52
C ASN A 214 40.67 -13.50 0.49
N SER A 215 40.95 -12.58 -0.45
CA SER A 215 42.22 -11.84 -0.51
C SER A 215 42.39 -10.95 0.72
N ASP A 216 43.62 -10.82 1.24
CA ASP A 216 43.95 -9.88 2.31
C ASP A 216 43.67 -8.40 1.92
N HIS A 217 43.49 -8.14 0.63
CA HIS A 217 43.10 -6.84 0.05
C HIS A 217 41.75 -6.90 -0.66
N ALA A 218 40.87 -7.83 -0.29
CA ALA A 218 39.54 -7.97 -0.91
C ALA A 218 38.68 -6.71 -0.77
N TYR A 219 38.88 -5.93 0.30
CA TYR A 219 38.03 -4.79 0.65
C TYR A 219 38.81 -3.51 0.92
N LEU A 220 38.17 -2.37 0.66
CA LEU A 220 38.77 -1.04 0.75
C LEU A 220 39.34 -0.71 2.13
N TYR A 221 38.74 -1.23 3.21
CA TYR A 221 39.23 -0.96 4.57
C TYR A 221 40.68 -1.40 4.80
N THR A 222 41.17 -2.37 4.03
CA THR A 222 42.55 -2.88 4.10
C THR A 222 43.60 -1.83 3.70
N TYR A 223 43.18 -0.80 2.94
CA TYR A 223 44.02 0.33 2.54
C TYR A 223 43.93 1.52 3.50
N PHE A 224 43.03 1.50 4.49
CA PHE A 224 42.92 2.59 5.45
C PHE A 224 44.07 2.56 6.46
N PRO A 225 44.54 3.72 6.94
CA PRO A 225 45.37 3.76 8.13
C PRO A 225 44.66 3.02 9.27
N LYS A 226 45.36 2.15 10.00
CA LYS A 226 44.77 1.34 11.09
C LYS A 226 43.97 2.17 12.10
N VAL A 227 44.44 3.39 12.39
CA VAL A 227 43.75 4.36 13.27
C VAL A 227 42.40 4.79 12.70
N LEU A 228 42.31 5.02 11.39
CA LEU A 228 41.06 5.39 10.73
C LEU A 228 40.08 4.21 10.71
N ASP A 229 40.52 3.01 10.34
CA ASP A 229 39.64 1.83 10.33
C ASP A 229 39.12 1.52 11.74
N HIS A 230 39.99 1.54 12.75
CA HIS A 230 39.60 1.38 14.14
C HIS A 230 38.58 2.44 14.57
N ALA A 231 38.80 3.72 14.24
CA ALA A 231 37.83 4.78 14.55
C ALA A 231 36.48 4.56 13.88
N LEU A 232 36.46 4.12 12.62
CA LEU A 232 35.23 3.78 11.90
C LEU A 232 34.49 2.61 12.57
N VAL A 233 35.20 1.53 12.93
CA VAL A 233 34.62 0.39 13.66
C VAL A 233 34.04 0.83 15.00
N VAL A 234 34.77 1.64 15.77
CA VAL A 234 34.30 2.15 17.07
C VAL A 234 33.05 3.01 16.90
N ILE A 235 33.00 3.92 15.93
CA ILE A 235 31.81 4.74 15.68
C ILE A 235 30.61 3.86 15.30
N SER A 236 30.82 2.88 14.42
CA SER A 236 29.77 1.91 14.08
C SER A 236 29.31 1.14 15.32
N GLY A 237 30.25 0.63 16.11
CA GLY A 237 29.99 -0.07 17.37
C GLY A 237 29.22 0.78 18.38
N LEU A 238 29.53 2.07 18.52
CA LEU A 238 28.80 2.99 19.40
C LEU A 238 27.36 3.20 18.93
N THR A 239 27.13 3.35 17.62
CA THR A 239 25.75 3.56 17.10
C THR A 239 24.87 2.32 17.25
N MET A 240 25.43 1.13 17.03
CA MET A 240 24.71 -0.15 17.15
C MET A 240 24.62 -0.62 18.61
N GLY A 241 25.67 -0.39 19.38
CA GLY A 241 25.83 -0.79 20.78
C GLY A 241 25.01 0.03 21.78
N ILE A 242 24.33 1.09 21.35
CA ILE A 242 23.37 1.84 22.19
C ILE A 242 21.94 1.76 21.65
N MET A 243 21.69 0.88 20.68
CA MET A 243 20.41 0.83 19.97
C MET A 243 19.24 0.41 20.87
N ALA A 244 19.42 -0.51 21.82
CA ALA A 244 18.37 -0.85 22.78
C ALA A 244 18.08 0.30 23.75
N LEU A 245 19.12 1.04 24.16
CA LEU A 245 18.95 2.24 24.96
C LEU A 245 18.18 3.32 24.19
N ALA A 246 18.55 3.59 22.94
CA ALA A 246 17.81 4.53 22.10
C ALA A 246 16.36 4.07 21.84
N LEU A 247 16.15 2.77 21.64
CA LEU A 247 14.82 2.18 21.46
C LEU A 247 13.94 2.39 22.69
N SER A 248 14.47 2.18 23.89
CA SER A 248 13.74 2.34 25.15
C SER A 248 13.16 3.75 25.31
N VAL A 249 13.96 4.78 24.99
CA VAL A 249 13.53 6.18 24.99
C VAL A 249 12.45 6.40 23.94
N ALA A 250 12.67 5.93 22.71
CA ALA A 250 11.75 6.12 21.60
C ALA A 250 10.38 5.45 21.87
N ILE A 251 10.35 4.26 22.48
CA ILE A 251 9.13 3.59 22.91
C ILE A 251 8.42 4.42 23.97
N GLY A 252 9.14 4.90 24.98
CA GLY A 252 8.57 5.73 26.04
C GLY A 252 7.94 7.02 25.49
N VAL A 253 8.63 7.72 24.59
CA VAL A 253 8.12 8.92 23.91
C VAL A 253 6.85 8.61 23.12
N ASN A 254 6.86 7.57 22.29
CA ASN A 254 5.73 7.25 21.41
C ASN A 254 4.51 6.74 22.20
N LEU A 255 4.73 5.88 23.19
CA LEU A 255 3.66 5.35 24.04
C LEU A 255 3.06 6.46 24.91
N GLY A 256 3.90 7.31 25.52
CA GLY A 256 3.46 8.48 26.29
C GLY A 256 2.61 9.44 25.46
N LYS A 257 3.03 9.77 24.23
CA LYS A 257 2.24 10.59 23.28
C LYS A 257 0.87 9.98 23.01
N SER A 258 0.78 8.66 22.86
CA SER A 258 -0.50 7.96 22.62
C SER A 258 -1.49 8.05 23.79
N TYR A 259 -0.99 8.39 24.98
CA TYR A 259 -1.77 8.62 26.20
C TYR A 259 -2.00 10.09 26.51
N GLY A 260 -1.40 11.01 25.76
CA GLY A 260 -1.41 12.44 26.07
C GLY A 260 -0.50 12.83 27.24
N GLU A 261 0.49 11.98 27.55
CA GLU A 261 1.50 12.24 28.59
C GLU A 261 2.66 13.09 28.06
N ALA A 262 3.41 13.70 28.98
CA ALA A 262 4.59 14.49 28.65
C ALA A 262 5.67 13.61 28.00
N SER A 263 5.93 13.86 26.70
CA SER A 263 6.71 12.94 25.86
C SER A 263 8.13 12.70 26.36
N LEU A 264 8.84 13.76 26.75
CA LEU A 264 10.21 13.65 27.27
C LEU A 264 10.24 12.81 28.55
N MET A 265 9.31 13.06 29.47
CA MET A 265 9.24 12.33 30.73
C MET A 265 8.95 10.85 30.49
N SER A 266 7.98 10.53 29.63
CA SER A 266 7.71 9.14 29.28
C SER A 266 8.90 8.46 28.59
N GLY A 267 9.68 9.20 27.79
CA GLY A 267 10.93 8.71 27.21
C GLY A 267 11.98 8.36 28.26
N ILE A 268 12.24 9.26 29.21
CA ILE A 268 13.17 9.01 30.33
C ILE A 268 12.69 7.83 31.19
N MET A 269 11.38 7.70 31.42
CA MET A 269 10.82 6.54 32.13
C MET A 269 10.98 5.26 31.33
N GLY A 270 10.81 5.28 30.00
CA GLY A 270 11.14 4.13 29.14
C GLY A 270 12.60 3.71 29.29
N MET A 271 13.52 4.67 29.22
CA MET A 271 14.95 4.46 29.45
C MET A 271 15.25 3.84 30.81
N LEU A 272 14.67 4.39 31.88
CA LEU A 272 14.80 3.85 33.23
C LEU A 272 14.29 2.40 33.30
N GLY A 273 13.19 2.13 32.60
CA GLY A 273 12.60 0.80 32.49
C GLY A 273 13.61 -0.23 32.00
N PHE A 274 14.41 0.11 30.99
CA PHE A 274 15.41 -0.77 30.39
C PHE A 274 16.75 -0.78 31.13
N ILE A 275 17.35 0.39 31.39
CA ILE A 275 18.73 0.51 31.86
C ILE A 275 18.97 -0.18 33.20
N LEU A 276 17.94 -0.26 34.07
CA LEU A 276 18.03 -0.94 35.36
C LEU A 276 18.22 -2.46 35.22
N TRP A 277 17.89 -3.05 34.08
CA TRP A 277 18.10 -4.47 33.79
C TRP A 277 19.47 -4.79 33.20
N VAL A 278 20.25 -3.78 32.83
CA VAL A 278 21.60 -3.97 32.31
C VAL A 278 22.56 -4.18 33.49
N LYS A 279 23.24 -5.33 33.52
CA LYS A 279 24.18 -5.65 34.60
C LYS A 279 25.56 -5.09 34.24
N PRO A 280 26.17 -4.23 35.08
CA PRO A 280 27.54 -3.80 34.87
C PRO A 280 28.51 -4.98 35.05
N GLU A 281 29.52 -5.05 34.18
CA GLU A 281 30.61 -6.00 34.29
C GLU A 281 31.74 -5.40 35.14
N VAL A 282 32.38 -6.23 35.96
CA VAL A 282 33.58 -5.83 36.72
C VAL A 282 34.79 -6.00 35.82
N LEU A 283 35.53 -4.90 35.59
CA LEU A 283 36.74 -4.92 34.78
C LEU A 283 37.85 -5.67 35.52
N ALA A 284 38.46 -6.65 34.84
CA ALA A 284 39.51 -7.50 35.39
C ALA A 284 40.77 -6.69 35.79
N GLU A 285 41.07 -5.61 35.07
CA GLU A 285 42.21 -4.72 35.33
C GLU A 285 41.68 -3.35 35.78
N GLY A 286 41.79 -3.03 37.08
CA GLY A 286 41.54 -1.68 37.60
C GLY A 286 40.33 -1.50 38.53
N GLY A 287 39.56 -2.55 38.84
CA GLY A 287 38.49 -2.50 39.86
C GLY A 287 37.29 -1.61 39.53
N GLY A 288 37.18 -1.13 38.27
CA GLY A 288 36.05 -0.34 37.78
C GLY A 288 34.90 -1.22 37.28
N THR A 289 33.72 -0.62 37.12
CA THR A 289 32.56 -1.25 36.48
C THR A 289 32.32 -0.64 35.09
N ALA A 290 31.99 -1.48 34.11
CA ALA A 290 31.65 -1.06 32.75
C ALA A 290 30.28 -1.57 32.36
N LEU A 291 29.55 -0.80 31.54
CA LEU A 291 28.32 -1.29 30.94
C LEU A 291 28.63 -2.06 29.65
N PRO A 292 28.17 -3.31 29.51
CA PRO A 292 28.40 -4.09 28.30
C PRO A 292 27.64 -3.48 27.11
N LEU A 293 28.36 -3.09 26.06
CA LEU A 293 27.77 -2.58 24.82
C LEU A 293 26.88 -3.62 24.12
N ALA A 294 27.14 -4.92 24.32
CA ALA A 294 26.32 -5.99 23.77
C ALA A 294 24.87 -5.92 24.29
N ASP A 295 24.71 -5.73 25.61
CA ASP A 295 23.41 -5.59 26.27
C ASP A 295 22.72 -4.28 25.90
N LEU A 296 23.47 -3.18 25.77
CA LEU A 296 22.92 -1.90 25.34
C LEU A 296 22.59 -1.88 23.83
N GLY A 297 23.12 -2.83 23.07
CA GLY A 297 22.99 -2.97 21.62
C GLY A 297 21.93 -3.96 21.19
N SER A 298 22.29 -4.89 20.30
CA SER A 298 21.33 -5.82 19.69
C SER A 298 20.70 -6.80 20.69
N GLN A 299 21.44 -7.22 21.73
CA GLN A 299 20.97 -8.22 22.70
C GLN A 299 19.89 -7.66 23.63
N GLY A 300 19.95 -6.38 24.00
CA GLY A 300 18.95 -5.76 24.85
C GLY A 300 17.66 -5.35 24.16
N LEU A 301 17.54 -5.46 22.83
CA LEU A 301 16.40 -4.90 22.09
C LEU A 301 15.06 -5.49 22.55
N PHE A 302 14.96 -6.81 22.72
CA PHE A 302 13.73 -7.46 23.18
C PHE A 302 13.34 -7.02 24.59
N VAL A 303 14.31 -6.95 25.48
CA VAL A 303 14.10 -6.54 26.87
C VAL A 303 13.71 -5.07 26.93
N SER A 304 14.38 -4.21 26.16
CA SER A 304 14.07 -2.79 26.08
C SER A 304 12.62 -2.56 25.67
N MET A 305 12.08 -3.33 24.71
CA MET A 305 10.68 -3.20 24.30
C MET A 305 9.73 -3.48 25.46
N ILE A 306 9.91 -4.60 26.15
CA ILE A 306 8.99 -5.05 27.21
C ILE A 306 9.10 -4.14 28.42
N THR A 307 10.30 -3.91 28.92
CA THR A 307 10.57 -3.19 30.16
C THR A 307 10.24 -1.70 30.06
N SER A 308 10.53 -1.07 28.91
CA SER A 308 10.15 0.33 28.67
C SER A 308 8.63 0.53 28.66
N MET A 309 7.89 -0.39 28.03
CA MET A 309 6.43 -0.34 28.01
C MET A 309 5.86 -0.52 29.42
N ILE A 310 6.35 -1.50 30.18
CA ILE A 310 5.93 -1.74 31.57
C ILE A 310 6.15 -0.47 32.40
N MET A 311 7.33 0.15 32.28
CA MET A 311 7.66 1.33 33.06
C MET A 311 6.77 2.54 32.74
N VAL A 312 6.43 2.73 31.46
CA VAL A 312 5.55 3.82 31.02
C VAL A 312 4.10 3.56 31.44
N GLU A 313 3.62 2.32 31.38
CA GLU A 313 2.30 1.95 31.90
C GLU A 313 2.24 2.15 33.41
N LEU A 314 3.27 1.74 34.15
CA LEU A 314 3.36 1.94 35.59
C LEU A 314 3.28 3.44 35.93
N TYR A 315 4.11 4.26 35.27
CA TYR A 315 4.09 5.71 35.42
C TYR A 315 2.68 6.30 35.20
N ARG A 316 2.03 5.92 34.09
CA ARG A 316 0.68 6.37 33.75
C ARG A 316 -0.36 5.92 34.77
N ILE A 317 -0.33 4.65 35.18
CA ILE A 317 -1.29 4.06 36.13
C ILE A 317 -1.22 4.80 37.47
N PHE A 318 -0.01 5.02 37.98
CA PHE A 318 0.21 5.72 39.24
C PHE A 318 -0.26 7.17 39.19
N LYS A 319 0.04 7.87 38.09
CA LYS A 319 -0.47 9.22 37.84
C LYS A 319 -2.00 9.25 37.80
N LYS A 320 -2.63 8.30 37.10
CA LYS A 320 -4.10 8.18 36.99
C LYS A 320 -4.76 7.95 38.35
N TYR A 321 -4.21 7.05 39.16
CA TYR A 321 -4.73 6.72 40.50
C TYR A 321 -4.23 7.66 41.60
N ARG A 322 -3.51 8.72 41.24
CA ARG A 322 -3.05 9.76 42.16
C ARG A 322 -2.04 9.28 43.20
N ILE A 323 -1.34 8.17 42.93
CA ILE A 323 -0.29 7.57 43.77
C ILE A 323 1.06 8.22 43.42
N THR A 324 1.13 9.54 43.51
CA THR A 324 2.27 10.35 43.03
C THR A 324 2.49 11.54 43.96
N ILE A 325 3.72 12.05 44.01
CA ILE A 325 4.02 13.27 44.77
C ILE A 325 3.43 14.46 44.02
N ARG A 326 2.60 15.24 44.71
CA ARG A 326 1.87 16.38 44.12
C ARG A 326 2.43 17.68 44.63
N LEU A 327 2.77 18.56 43.70
CA LEU A 327 3.19 19.92 44.03
C LEU A 327 2.04 20.90 43.82
N PRO A 328 2.03 22.03 44.55
CA PRO A 328 1.06 23.11 44.34
C PRO A 328 1.08 23.65 42.90
N LYS A 329 -0.03 24.27 42.46
CA LYS A 329 -0.16 24.85 41.11
C LYS A 329 0.82 26.00 40.81
N SER A 330 1.44 26.58 41.85
CA SER A 330 2.49 27.60 41.70
C SER A 330 3.80 27.04 41.14
N VAL A 331 3.99 25.72 41.16
CA VAL A 331 5.22 25.09 40.67
C VAL A 331 5.15 24.86 39.15
N PRO A 332 6.21 25.22 38.39
CA PRO A 332 6.26 24.98 36.96
C PRO A 332 5.97 23.51 36.56
N PRO A 333 5.26 23.27 35.45
CA PRO A 333 4.90 21.91 35.02
C PRO A 333 6.07 20.95 34.85
N ALA A 334 7.24 21.45 34.42
CA ALA A 334 8.44 20.63 34.27
C ALA A 334 8.88 20.01 35.61
N VAL A 335 8.93 20.81 36.67
CA VAL A 335 9.29 20.35 38.03
C VAL A 335 8.22 19.40 38.56
N SER A 336 6.95 19.74 38.39
CA SER A 336 5.85 18.86 38.82
C SER A 336 5.89 17.49 38.14
N ASN A 337 6.23 17.42 36.85
CA ASN A 337 6.31 16.14 36.13
C ASN A 337 7.44 15.23 36.67
N SER A 338 8.57 15.81 37.08
CA SER A 338 9.67 15.05 37.68
C SER A 338 9.25 14.39 38.99
N PHE A 339 8.55 15.11 39.87
CA PHE A 339 8.10 14.56 41.17
C PHE A 339 7.00 13.49 41.02
N ILE A 340 6.13 13.62 40.02
CA ILE A 340 5.08 12.64 39.72
C ILE A 340 5.69 11.27 39.39
N ALA A 341 6.87 11.24 38.77
CA ALA A 341 7.52 10.01 38.32
C ALA A 341 8.32 9.27 39.41
N ILE A 342 8.63 9.92 40.54
CA ILE A 342 9.51 9.36 41.58
C ILE A 342 8.94 8.06 42.16
N ILE A 343 7.66 8.06 42.59
CA ILE A 343 7.05 6.88 43.21
C ILE A 343 7.02 5.68 42.25
N PRO A 344 6.55 5.82 40.98
CA PRO A 344 6.66 4.76 39.99
C PRO A 344 8.09 4.24 39.81
N ALA A 345 9.07 5.15 39.72
CA ALA A 345 10.48 4.81 39.53
C ALA A 345 11.05 3.99 40.69
N ILE A 346 10.77 4.39 41.94
CA ILE A 346 11.23 3.66 43.13
C ILE A 346 10.64 2.24 43.16
N ILE A 347 9.32 2.11 42.93
CA ILE A 347 8.67 0.80 42.96
C ILE A 347 9.23 -0.13 41.87
N TYR A 348 9.45 0.40 40.67
CA TYR A 348 10.06 -0.36 39.61
C TYR A 348 11.51 -0.74 39.94
N ALA A 349 12.31 0.18 40.47
CA ALA A 349 13.68 -0.11 40.90
C ALA A 349 13.72 -1.19 41.99
N THR A 350 12.82 -1.12 42.98
CA THR A 350 12.68 -2.18 44.00
C THR A 350 12.34 -3.52 43.35
N PHE A 351 11.42 -3.54 42.39
CA PHE A 351 11.11 -4.77 41.65
C PHE A 351 12.34 -5.33 40.91
N VAL A 352 13.13 -4.48 40.25
CA VAL A 352 14.38 -4.90 39.59
C VAL A 352 15.42 -5.39 40.59
N ILE A 353 15.55 -4.76 41.77
CA ILE A 353 16.45 -5.24 42.83
C ILE A 353 16.04 -6.66 43.28
N LEU A 354 14.75 -6.87 43.59
CA LEU A 354 14.26 -8.16 44.05
C LEU A 354 14.45 -9.26 43.01
N ILE A 355 14.16 -8.99 41.74
CA ILE A 355 14.20 -10.01 40.68
C ILE A 355 15.60 -10.14 40.06
N GLY A 356 16.21 -9.03 39.66
CA GLY A 356 17.48 -9.02 38.93
C GLY A 356 18.70 -9.32 39.81
N TYR A 357 18.70 -8.84 41.05
CA TYR A 357 19.86 -8.95 41.96
C TYR A 357 19.64 -9.98 43.06
N ILE A 358 18.52 -9.96 43.79
CA ILE A 358 18.29 -10.91 44.90
C ILE A 358 17.95 -12.31 44.36
N ALA A 359 17.00 -12.41 43.43
CA ALA A 359 16.70 -13.68 42.76
C ALA A 359 17.69 -14.03 41.63
N ASN A 360 18.68 -13.16 41.38
CA ASN A 360 19.74 -13.31 40.37
C ASN A 360 19.22 -13.64 38.95
N VAL A 361 18.06 -13.09 38.56
CA VAL A 361 17.52 -13.29 37.21
C VAL A 361 18.23 -12.38 36.22
N ASP A 362 18.89 -12.96 35.22
CA ASP A 362 19.31 -12.22 34.02
C ASP A 362 18.15 -12.16 33.03
N LEU A 363 17.46 -11.02 32.99
CA LEU A 363 16.31 -10.82 32.14
C LEU A 363 16.69 -10.72 30.65
N ILE A 364 17.87 -10.18 30.33
CA ILE A 364 18.35 -10.04 28.95
C ILE A 364 18.57 -11.41 28.35
N THR A 365 19.41 -12.21 28.99
CA THR A 365 19.67 -13.59 28.55
C THR A 365 18.39 -14.43 28.59
N GLY A 366 17.58 -14.31 29.65
CA GLY A 366 16.33 -15.07 29.80
C GLY A 366 15.33 -14.81 28.68
N ILE A 367 15.05 -13.54 28.36
CA ILE A 367 14.12 -13.17 27.28
C ILE A 367 14.70 -13.57 25.92
N ASN A 368 16.00 -13.36 25.69
CA ASN A 368 16.63 -13.75 24.43
C ASN A 368 16.52 -15.26 24.20
N ASN A 369 16.71 -16.08 25.23
CA ASN A 369 16.54 -17.54 25.13
C ASN A 369 15.11 -17.96 24.79
N ILE A 370 14.10 -17.25 25.34
CA ILE A 370 12.70 -17.50 25.05
C ILE A 370 12.34 -17.09 23.61
N LEU A 371 12.91 -15.99 23.11
CA LEU A 371 12.55 -15.42 21.81
C LEU A 371 13.43 -15.91 20.66
N LYS A 372 14.60 -16.49 20.93
CA LYS A 372 15.51 -17.04 19.90
C LYS A 372 14.82 -18.04 18.96
N PRO A 373 13.98 -19.00 19.42
CA PRO A 373 13.23 -19.88 18.51
C PRO A 373 12.30 -19.12 17.56
N LEU A 374 11.65 -18.06 18.05
CA LEU A 374 10.79 -17.21 17.22
C LEU A 374 11.61 -16.38 16.23
N ALA A 375 12.76 -15.85 16.65
CA ALA A 375 13.66 -15.11 15.79
C ALA A 375 14.21 -16.00 14.65
N SER A 376 14.66 -17.21 14.98
CA SER A 376 15.14 -18.17 13.97
C SER A 376 14.01 -18.66 13.04
N LEU A 377 12.80 -18.86 13.57
CA LEU A 377 11.62 -19.14 12.74
C LEU A 377 11.40 -18.05 11.68
N VAL A 378 11.67 -16.78 11.99
CA VAL A 378 11.45 -15.68 11.05
C VAL A 378 12.66 -15.43 10.13
N ASN A 379 13.88 -15.55 10.66
CA ASN A 379 15.12 -15.17 9.95
C ASN A 379 15.77 -16.31 9.18
N ASP A 380 15.48 -17.57 9.52
CA ASP A 380 16.16 -18.74 8.94
C ASP A 380 15.21 -19.71 8.22
N ASN A 381 13.89 -19.51 8.33
CA ASN A 381 12.89 -20.38 7.73
C ASN A 381 12.26 -19.76 6.47
N PHE A 382 12.47 -20.39 5.33
CA PHE A 382 11.87 -19.94 4.07
C PHE A 382 10.33 -20.02 4.06
N GLY A 383 9.73 -20.94 4.81
CA GLY A 383 8.27 -20.97 4.98
C GLY A 383 7.72 -19.71 5.64
N ALA A 384 8.47 -19.13 6.60
CA ALA A 384 8.10 -17.86 7.22
C ALA A 384 8.21 -16.70 6.21
N VAL A 385 9.23 -16.71 5.34
CA VAL A 385 9.37 -15.74 4.24
C VAL A 385 8.10 -15.71 3.39
N ILE A 386 7.65 -16.87 2.91
CA ILE A 386 6.45 -16.99 2.08
C ILE A 386 5.19 -16.52 2.83
N MET A 387 5.07 -16.85 4.12
CA MET A 387 3.94 -16.41 4.95
C MET A 387 3.91 -14.90 5.15
N ILE A 388 5.06 -14.26 5.40
CA ILE A 388 5.17 -12.81 5.56
C ILE A 388 4.78 -12.11 4.25
N ILE A 389 5.27 -12.59 3.10
CA ILE A 389 4.91 -12.07 1.78
C ILE A 389 3.41 -12.22 1.55
N PHE A 390 2.85 -13.40 1.84
CA PHE A 390 1.43 -13.67 1.68
C PHE A 390 0.57 -12.67 2.45
N PHE A 391 0.83 -12.49 3.75
CA PHE A 391 0.06 -11.56 4.58
C PHE A 391 0.27 -10.11 4.16
N ASN A 392 1.49 -9.71 3.79
CA ASN A 392 1.75 -8.38 3.27
C ASN A 392 0.89 -8.07 2.04
N SER A 393 0.93 -8.95 1.02
CA SER A 393 0.14 -8.79 -0.20
C SER A 393 -1.37 -8.92 0.09
N LEU A 394 -1.78 -9.80 1.00
CA LEU A 394 -3.19 -9.96 1.34
C LEU A 394 -3.77 -8.69 1.96
N PHE A 395 -3.04 -8.07 2.90
CA PHE A 395 -3.47 -6.83 3.53
C PHE A 395 -3.52 -5.66 2.53
N TRP A 396 -2.52 -5.54 1.65
CA TRP A 396 -2.54 -4.56 0.58
C TRP A 396 -3.71 -4.72 -0.38
N TRP A 397 -4.07 -5.96 -0.69
CA TRP A 397 -5.24 -6.23 -1.51
C TRP A 397 -6.55 -5.79 -0.83
N PHE A 398 -6.64 -5.88 0.50
CA PHE A 398 -7.74 -5.29 1.27
C PHE A 398 -7.64 -3.75 1.42
N GLY A 399 -6.59 -3.12 0.89
CA GLY A 399 -6.38 -1.67 0.99
C GLY A 399 -5.75 -1.22 2.30
N ILE A 400 -5.16 -2.13 3.07
CA ILE A 400 -4.39 -1.85 4.28
C ILE A 400 -2.90 -1.90 3.92
N HIS A 401 -2.11 -0.95 4.40
CA HIS A 401 -0.67 -0.94 4.14
C HIS A 401 0.01 -2.18 4.77
N GLY A 402 0.27 -3.21 3.95
CA GLY A 402 0.65 -4.54 4.41
C GLY A 402 1.89 -4.55 5.29
N SER A 403 2.95 -3.86 4.85
CA SER A 403 4.23 -3.81 5.57
C SER A 403 4.11 -3.08 6.91
N ALA A 404 3.14 -2.18 7.06
CA ALA A 404 2.90 -1.49 8.32
C ALA A 404 2.20 -2.39 9.34
N ILE A 405 1.54 -3.46 8.89
CA ILE A 405 0.90 -4.48 9.74
C ILE A 405 1.87 -5.63 10.01
N THR A 406 2.48 -6.20 8.98
CA THR A 406 3.45 -7.29 9.15
C THR A 406 4.69 -6.81 9.90
N GLY A 407 5.13 -5.57 9.67
CA GLY A 407 6.24 -4.91 10.38
C GLY A 407 6.06 -4.81 11.89
N ILE A 408 4.83 -4.86 12.40
CA ILE A 408 4.57 -4.91 13.85
C ILE A 408 5.20 -6.16 14.48
N ILE A 409 5.22 -7.27 13.73
CA ILE A 409 5.78 -8.55 14.17
C ILE A 409 7.23 -8.68 13.71
N THR A 410 7.54 -8.27 12.49
CA THR A 410 8.85 -8.55 11.88
C THR A 410 9.95 -7.56 12.27
N TYR A 411 9.67 -6.26 12.46
CA TYR A 411 10.70 -5.28 12.83
C TYR A 411 11.40 -5.57 14.17
N PRO A 412 10.69 -5.99 15.23
CA PRO A 412 11.30 -6.48 16.47
C PRO A 412 12.33 -7.60 16.27
N ILE A 413 12.31 -8.31 15.14
CA ILE A 413 13.18 -9.43 14.83
C ILE A 413 14.24 -9.04 13.79
N TRP A 414 13.85 -8.32 12.74
CA TRP A 414 14.74 -7.92 11.65
C TRP A 414 15.78 -6.88 12.04
N TYR A 415 15.44 -5.91 12.89
CA TYR A 415 16.41 -4.89 13.30
C TYR A 415 17.54 -5.43 14.19
N PRO A 416 17.27 -6.27 15.21
CA PRO A 416 18.35 -6.99 15.90
C PRO A 416 19.19 -7.84 14.94
N ALA A 417 18.55 -8.50 13.96
CA ALA A 417 19.23 -9.40 13.04
C ALA A 417 20.17 -8.68 12.08
N ILE A 418 19.74 -7.59 11.44
CA ILE A 418 20.62 -6.79 10.58
C ILE A 418 21.73 -6.10 11.39
N ALA A 419 21.46 -5.76 12.65
CA ALA A 419 22.47 -5.23 13.55
C ALA A 419 23.58 -6.23 13.84
N GLN A 420 23.20 -7.47 14.18
CA GLN A 420 24.14 -8.57 14.37
C GLN A 420 24.93 -8.86 13.09
N ASN A 421 24.28 -8.87 11.92
CA ASN A 421 24.97 -9.07 10.65
C ASN A 421 26.00 -7.95 10.37
N SER A 422 25.65 -6.69 10.62
CA SER A 422 26.54 -5.54 10.43
C SER A 422 27.75 -5.61 11.37
N GLU A 423 27.53 -5.91 12.65
CA GLU A 423 28.60 -6.08 13.64
C GLU A 423 29.53 -7.23 13.27
N TRP A 424 28.95 -8.39 12.94
CA TRP A 424 29.67 -9.58 12.51
C TRP A 424 30.58 -9.29 11.30
N TRP A 425 30.02 -8.65 10.28
CA TRP A 425 30.75 -8.24 9.09
C TRP A 425 31.84 -7.21 9.39
N ASN A 426 31.54 -6.20 10.20
CA ASN A 426 32.50 -5.16 10.54
C ASN A 426 33.70 -5.69 11.36
N ASN A 427 33.52 -6.80 12.07
CA ASN A 427 34.58 -7.50 12.78
C ASN A 427 35.42 -8.42 11.87
N GLY A 428 35.22 -8.38 10.54
CA GLY A 428 36.00 -9.14 9.57
C GLY A 428 35.48 -10.56 9.29
N MET A 429 34.31 -10.93 9.83
CA MET A 429 33.73 -12.28 9.65
C MET A 429 32.78 -12.31 8.44
N ILE A 430 33.34 -12.20 7.24
CA ILE A 430 32.63 -11.79 6.01
C ILE A 430 31.76 -12.90 5.36
N GLY A 431 31.95 -14.19 5.71
CA GLY A 431 31.29 -15.32 5.03
C GLY A 431 30.09 -15.98 5.75
N ASP A 432 29.95 -15.78 7.07
CA ASP A 432 29.01 -16.56 7.90
C ASP A 432 28.06 -15.64 8.67
N VAL A 433 27.39 -14.71 7.98
CA VAL A 433 26.48 -13.79 8.67
C VAL A 433 25.34 -14.57 9.35
N PRO A 434 25.01 -14.24 10.62
CA PRO A 434 24.17 -15.10 11.45
C PRO A 434 22.71 -15.17 11.00
N ASN A 435 22.21 -14.15 10.29
CA ASN A 435 20.79 -14.06 9.90
C ASN A 435 20.64 -13.94 8.38
N LYS A 436 19.93 -14.88 7.75
CA LYS A 436 19.78 -14.92 6.27
C LYS A 436 18.64 -14.04 5.77
N PHE A 437 17.45 -14.19 6.34
CA PHE A 437 16.22 -13.53 5.89
C PHE A 437 15.88 -12.30 6.74
N VAL A 438 16.76 -11.30 6.68
CA VAL A 438 16.52 -9.94 7.23
C VAL A 438 15.65 -9.10 6.28
N GLU A 439 15.17 -7.94 6.72
CA GLU A 439 14.32 -7.04 5.91
C GLU A 439 14.88 -6.76 4.52
N GLN A 440 16.20 -6.60 4.39
CA GLN A 440 16.92 -6.26 3.15
C GLN A 440 16.75 -7.33 2.07
N TYR A 441 16.67 -8.60 2.46
CA TYR A 441 16.33 -9.70 1.54
C TYR A 441 14.97 -9.45 0.89
N TYR A 442 13.94 -9.13 1.69
CA TYR A 442 12.61 -8.82 1.17
C TYR A 442 12.62 -7.55 0.33
N GLN A 443 13.20 -6.47 0.85
CA GLN A 443 13.16 -5.16 0.22
C GLN A 443 13.80 -5.16 -1.18
N TRP A 444 14.96 -5.81 -1.33
CA TRP A 444 15.80 -5.63 -2.51
C TRP A 444 15.68 -6.72 -3.57
N THR A 445 15.11 -7.88 -3.22
CA THR A 445 14.92 -8.98 -4.17
C THR A 445 13.46 -9.38 -4.35
N ILE A 446 12.57 -9.04 -3.40
CA ILE A 446 11.17 -9.47 -3.44
C ILE A 446 10.23 -8.27 -3.67
N TRP A 447 10.23 -7.28 -2.79
CA TRP A 447 9.35 -6.11 -2.81
C TRP A 447 9.92 -4.97 -3.67
N ILE A 448 10.53 -5.33 -4.80
CA ILE A 448 11.01 -4.37 -5.79
C ILE A 448 9.80 -3.69 -6.44
N GLY A 449 9.77 -2.36 -6.44
CA GLY A 449 8.56 -1.62 -6.82
C GLY A 449 7.60 -1.34 -5.66
N GLY A 450 7.90 -1.88 -4.48
CA GLY A 450 7.03 -1.95 -3.32
C GLY A 450 6.28 -3.29 -3.26
N SER A 451 5.12 -3.29 -2.62
CA SER A 451 4.40 -4.55 -2.36
C SER A 451 3.88 -5.21 -3.64
N GLY A 452 3.85 -6.54 -3.66
CA GLY A 452 3.44 -7.34 -4.82
C GLY A 452 4.43 -7.35 -6.00
N SER A 453 5.68 -6.96 -5.77
CA SER A 453 6.70 -6.80 -6.82
C SER A 453 6.18 -5.93 -7.97
N THR A 454 5.54 -4.81 -7.61
CA THR A 454 4.76 -3.97 -8.53
C THR A 454 5.60 -3.26 -9.59
N ILE A 455 6.94 -3.34 -9.50
CA ILE A 455 7.83 -2.94 -10.59
C ILE A 455 7.50 -3.70 -11.88
N GLY A 456 7.10 -4.98 -11.79
CA GLY A 456 6.71 -5.77 -12.96
C GLY A 456 5.46 -5.22 -13.63
N LEU A 457 4.46 -4.81 -12.85
CA LEU A 457 3.26 -4.13 -13.35
C LEU A 457 3.60 -2.75 -13.92
N ALA A 458 4.52 -2.01 -13.31
CA ALA A 458 4.95 -0.70 -13.78
C ALA A 458 5.65 -0.79 -15.14
N ILE A 459 6.56 -1.76 -15.32
CA ILE A 459 7.22 -2.06 -16.60
C ILE A 459 6.18 -2.44 -17.66
N CYS A 460 5.25 -3.32 -17.29
CA CYS A 460 4.10 -3.69 -18.13
C CYS A 460 3.29 -2.46 -18.58
N GLY A 461 2.94 -1.58 -17.64
CA GLY A 461 2.23 -0.33 -17.90
C GLY A 461 2.99 0.64 -18.79
N MET A 462 4.29 0.80 -18.57
CA MET A 462 5.10 1.77 -19.32
C MET A 462 5.33 1.32 -20.77
N PHE A 463 5.65 0.05 -20.99
CA PHE A 463 6.16 -0.41 -22.29
C PHE A 463 5.16 -1.22 -23.12
N PHE A 464 4.12 -1.81 -22.50
CA PHE A 464 3.22 -2.74 -23.19
C PHE A 464 1.75 -2.28 -23.29
N SER A 465 1.45 -1.05 -22.84
CA SER A 465 0.10 -0.47 -22.90
C SER A 465 -0.38 -0.14 -24.31
N LYS A 466 -1.55 -0.67 -24.68
CA LYS A 466 -2.27 -0.30 -25.89
C LYS A 466 -3.43 0.65 -25.60
N SER A 467 -4.12 0.52 -24.46
CA SER A 467 -5.16 1.47 -24.06
C SER A 467 -4.57 2.84 -23.73
N LYS A 468 -5.33 3.91 -23.99
CA LYS A 468 -4.89 5.28 -23.67
C LYS A 468 -4.78 5.48 -22.15
N GLN A 469 -5.75 4.96 -21.41
CA GLN A 469 -5.81 5.01 -19.96
C GLN A 469 -4.60 4.33 -19.31
N ASN A 470 -4.30 3.08 -19.65
CA ASN A 470 -3.17 2.39 -19.02
C ASN A 470 -1.83 2.95 -19.48
N LYS A 471 -1.73 3.49 -20.70
CA LYS A 471 -0.52 4.20 -21.15
C LYS A 471 -0.25 5.47 -20.34
N ALA A 472 -1.30 6.22 -20.02
CA ALA A 472 -1.18 7.38 -19.14
C ALA A 472 -0.80 6.95 -17.71
N MET A 473 -1.46 5.91 -17.19
CA MET A 473 -1.20 5.41 -15.84
C MET A 473 0.21 4.83 -15.70
N GLY A 474 0.66 4.02 -16.66
CA GLY A 474 2.01 3.44 -16.68
C GLY A 474 3.10 4.50 -16.62
N LYS A 475 2.96 5.59 -17.39
CA LYS A 475 3.90 6.72 -17.33
C LYS A 475 3.90 7.42 -15.97
N ALA A 476 2.72 7.63 -15.39
CA ALA A 476 2.58 8.33 -14.11
C ALA A 476 3.11 7.51 -12.92
N CYS A 477 2.95 6.19 -12.97
CA CYS A 477 3.27 5.32 -11.83
C CYS A 477 4.65 4.66 -11.92
N PHE A 478 5.30 4.65 -13.09
CA PHE A 478 6.60 4.00 -13.26
C PHE A 478 7.71 4.58 -12.37
N VAL A 479 7.86 5.91 -12.37
CA VAL A 479 8.92 6.56 -11.57
C VAL A 479 8.74 6.28 -10.08
N PRO A 480 7.56 6.49 -9.46
CA PRO A 480 7.33 6.08 -8.08
C PRO A 480 7.68 4.61 -7.80
N ALA A 481 7.31 3.69 -8.71
CA ALA A 481 7.64 2.28 -8.56
C ALA A 481 9.16 2.04 -8.57
N VAL A 482 9.95 2.73 -9.40
CA VAL A 482 11.41 2.60 -9.36
C VAL A 482 11.97 2.93 -7.97
N PHE A 483 11.37 3.89 -7.26
CA PHE A 483 11.73 4.25 -5.87
C PHE A 483 10.93 3.45 -4.82
N ASN A 484 10.42 2.27 -5.19
CA ASN A 484 9.66 1.34 -4.35
C ASN A 484 8.37 1.89 -3.72
N ILE A 485 7.79 2.93 -4.31
CA ILE A 485 6.51 3.51 -3.87
C ILE A 485 5.38 2.86 -4.65
N SER A 486 4.67 1.93 -4.02
CA SER A 486 3.64 1.12 -4.68
C SER A 486 2.24 1.75 -4.73
N GLU A 487 1.94 2.77 -3.92
CA GLU A 487 0.60 3.37 -3.82
C GLU A 487 0.05 3.86 -5.17
N PRO A 488 0.84 4.56 -6.01
CA PRO A 488 0.38 4.94 -7.34
C PRO A 488 -0.04 3.74 -8.19
N MET A 489 0.65 2.60 -8.08
CA MET A 489 0.27 1.36 -8.76
C MET A 489 -0.99 0.75 -8.17
N MET A 490 -1.07 0.67 -6.84
CA MET A 490 -2.18 0.06 -6.11
C MET A 490 -3.51 0.74 -6.40
N PHE A 491 -3.53 2.07 -6.43
CA PHE A 491 -4.74 2.85 -6.68
C PHE A 491 -4.92 3.26 -8.15
N GLY A 492 -3.83 3.40 -8.90
CA GLY A 492 -3.85 3.79 -10.31
C GLY A 492 -4.30 2.65 -11.25
N PHE A 493 -3.77 1.43 -11.06
CA PHE A 493 -4.17 0.23 -11.80
C PHE A 493 -5.28 -0.57 -11.08
N PRO A 494 -6.11 0.11 -10.29
CA PRO A 494 -6.84 -0.40 -9.11
C PRO A 494 -6.57 -1.88 -8.78
N VAL A 495 -5.42 -2.16 -8.17
CA VAL A 495 -5.07 -3.52 -7.70
C VAL A 495 -5.86 -3.87 -6.43
N VAL A 496 -6.12 -2.87 -5.58
CA VAL A 496 -6.91 -3.01 -4.35
C VAL A 496 -8.30 -3.57 -4.67
N LEU A 497 -8.68 -4.65 -3.99
CA LEU A 497 -9.95 -5.38 -4.13
C LEU A 497 -10.27 -5.89 -5.55
N ASN A 498 -9.30 -5.85 -6.46
CA ASN A 498 -9.44 -6.35 -7.81
C ASN A 498 -9.02 -7.83 -7.87
N ILE A 499 -9.99 -8.73 -7.98
CA ILE A 499 -9.73 -10.18 -7.99
C ILE A 499 -8.90 -10.62 -9.21
N TYR A 500 -8.97 -9.88 -10.32
CA TYR A 500 -8.26 -10.22 -11.54
C TYR A 500 -6.75 -9.96 -11.36
N LEU A 501 -6.40 -8.83 -10.75
CA LEU A 501 -5.01 -8.46 -10.45
C LEU A 501 -4.50 -9.06 -9.13
N PHE A 502 -5.36 -9.70 -8.33
CA PHE A 502 -4.99 -10.36 -7.08
C PHE A 502 -3.96 -11.48 -7.28
N ILE A 503 -4.17 -12.31 -8.31
CA ILE A 503 -3.33 -13.48 -8.58
C ILE A 503 -1.87 -13.06 -8.83
N PRO A 504 -1.55 -12.19 -9.81
CA PRO A 504 -0.17 -11.77 -10.01
C PRO A 504 0.37 -10.97 -8.82
N PHE A 505 -0.46 -10.18 -8.12
CA PHE A 505 -0.04 -9.44 -6.93
C PHE A 505 0.40 -10.35 -5.76
N MET A 506 -0.20 -11.53 -5.65
CA MET A 506 0.15 -12.52 -4.64
C MET A 506 1.35 -13.38 -5.08
N ILE A 507 1.32 -13.87 -6.31
CA ILE A 507 2.25 -14.89 -6.79
C ILE A 507 3.60 -14.28 -7.22
N ALA A 508 3.63 -13.09 -7.82
CA ALA A 508 4.88 -12.47 -8.27
C ALA A 508 5.94 -12.38 -7.16
N PRO A 509 5.65 -11.81 -5.97
CA PRO A 509 6.65 -11.74 -4.91
C PRO A 509 7.03 -13.13 -4.34
N MET A 510 6.13 -14.11 -4.35
CA MET A 510 6.47 -15.47 -3.90
C MET A 510 7.43 -16.16 -4.87
N ILE A 511 7.24 -15.99 -6.17
CA ILE A 511 8.17 -16.52 -7.17
C ILE A 511 9.51 -15.78 -7.09
N CYS A 512 9.50 -14.45 -6.92
CA CYS A 512 10.72 -13.69 -6.67
C CYS A 512 11.46 -14.19 -5.42
N ALA A 513 10.76 -14.56 -4.34
CA ALA A 513 11.39 -15.13 -3.15
C ALA A 513 12.07 -16.47 -3.43
N ILE A 514 11.42 -17.37 -4.18
CA ILE A 514 12.02 -18.68 -4.55
C ILE A 514 13.26 -18.47 -5.42
N VAL A 515 13.16 -17.63 -6.45
CA VAL A 515 14.30 -17.31 -7.32
C VAL A 515 15.42 -16.64 -6.53
N SER A 516 15.09 -15.68 -5.68
CA SER A 516 16.06 -15.00 -4.84
C SER A 516 16.73 -15.94 -3.86
N LEU A 517 16.03 -16.93 -3.29
CA LEU A 517 16.65 -17.92 -2.40
C LEU A 517 17.77 -18.68 -3.13
N ILE A 518 17.50 -19.13 -4.35
CA ILE A 518 18.48 -19.86 -5.17
C ILE A 518 19.69 -18.97 -5.46
N LEU A 519 19.45 -17.74 -5.92
CA LEU A 519 20.53 -16.82 -6.33
C LEU A 519 21.35 -16.32 -5.13
N VAL A 520 20.71 -16.01 -4.00
CA VAL A 520 21.40 -15.58 -2.78
C VAL A 520 22.31 -16.67 -2.23
N ASN A 521 21.85 -17.93 -2.24
CA ASN A 521 22.70 -19.06 -1.84
C ASN A 521 23.80 -19.36 -2.88
N LEU A 522 23.49 -19.27 -4.17
CA LEU A 522 24.45 -19.55 -5.25
C LEU A 522 25.61 -18.55 -5.27
N PHE A 523 25.32 -17.28 -5.02
CA PHE A 523 26.30 -16.19 -5.06
C PHE A 523 26.80 -15.77 -3.68
N SER A 524 26.45 -16.51 -2.62
CA SER A 524 26.82 -16.20 -1.23
C SER A 524 26.57 -14.73 -0.86
N ILE A 525 25.35 -14.24 -1.15
CA ILE A 525 24.99 -12.85 -0.89
C ILE A 525 24.62 -12.68 0.59
N HIS A 526 25.31 -11.77 1.27
CA HIS A 526 25.08 -11.44 2.67
C HIS A 526 24.40 -10.08 2.79
N TRP A 527 23.44 -9.93 3.71
CA TRP A 527 22.77 -8.66 3.97
C TRP A 527 23.28 -8.06 5.27
N VAL A 528 24.02 -6.96 5.17
CA VAL A 528 24.86 -6.43 6.27
C VAL A 528 24.66 -4.94 6.55
N ALA A 529 23.95 -4.23 5.67
CA ALA A 529 23.72 -2.81 5.81
C ALA A 529 22.28 -2.42 5.48
N VAL A 530 21.75 -1.40 6.15
CA VAL A 530 20.48 -0.78 5.83
C VAL A 530 20.71 0.35 4.83
N ALA A 531 20.04 0.27 3.69
CA ALA A 531 19.97 1.36 2.72
C ALA A 531 18.57 2.00 2.76
N PRO A 532 18.41 3.29 2.41
CA PRO A 532 17.10 3.92 2.37
C PRO A 532 16.16 3.15 1.44
N TRP A 533 15.02 2.69 1.97
CA TRP A 533 14.07 1.83 1.25
C TRP A 533 13.56 2.43 -0.06
N SER A 534 13.59 3.76 -0.17
CA SER A 534 13.18 4.49 -1.37
C SER A 534 14.22 4.48 -2.49
N LEU A 535 15.40 3.89 -2.32
CA LEU A 535 16.38 3.79 -3.41
C LEU A 535 15.91 2.85 -4.53
N PRO A 536 16.36 3.04 -5.78
CA PRO A 536 16.17 2.06 -6.84
C PRO A 536 16.66 0.67 -6.39
N GLY A 537 15.83 -0.35 -6.63
CA GLY A 537 16.06 -1.72 -6.14
C GLY A 537 17.50 -2.24 -6.28
N PRO A 538 18.11 -2.17 -7.48
CA PRO A 538 19.49 -2.64 -7.68
C PRO A 538 20.54 -1.86 -6.88
N ILE A 539 20.36 -0.55 -6.69
CA ILE A 539 21.27 0.30 -5.89
C ILE A 539 21.13 -0.06 -4.41
N GLY A 540 19.90 -0.22 -3.92
CA GLY A 540 19.65 -0.68 -2.56
C GLY A 540 20.25 -2.07 -2.30
N ALA A 541 20.10 -2.99 -3.26
CA ALA A 541 20.66 -4.35 -3.19
C ALA A 541 22.19 -4.33 -3.06
N PHE A 542 22.87 -3.52 -3.88
CA PHE A 542 24.31 -3.34 -3.83
C PHE A 542 24.77 -2.86 -2.44
N LEU A 543 24.22 -1.75 -1.97
CA LEU A 543 24.64 -1.15 -0.70
C LEU A 543 24.32 -2.06 0.49
N SER A 544 23.12 -2.64 0.53
CA SER A 544 22.71 -3.51 1.64
C SER A 544 23.48 -4.82 1.71
N SER A 545 24.11 -5.24 0.62
CA SER A 545 24.86 -6.51 0.56
C SER A 545 26.36 -6.38 0.79
N GLY A 546 26.83 -5.23 1.27
CA GLY A 546 28.27 -4.96 1.36
C GLY A 546 28.91 -4.80 -0.02
N ASN A 547 28.20 -4.16 -0.97
CA ASN A 547 28.66 -3.86 -2.33
C ASN A 547 28.82 -5.07 -3.25
N SER A 548 27.99 -6.10 -3.09
CA SER A 548 27.99 -7.25 -3.99
C SER A 548 27.30 -6.95 -5.32
N ILE A 549 28.02 -7.11 -6.44
CA ILE A 549 27.43 -6.99 -7.78
C ILE A 549 26.45 -8.12 -8.09
N PHE A 550 26.60 -9.28 -7.45
CA PHE A 550 25.66 -10.38 -7.58
C PHE A 550 24.30 -10.05 -6.93
N ALA A 551 24.26 -9.18 -5.92
CA ALA A 551 23.01 -8.67 -5.37
C ALA A 551 22.27 -7.76 -6.37
N VAL A 552 23.02 -6.95 -7.14
CA VAL A 552 22.47 -6.15 -8.24
C VAL A 552 21.86 -7.05 -9.31
N ALA A 553 22.61 -8.07 -9.75
CA ALA A 553 22.13 -9.04 -10.73
C ALA A 553 20.88 -9.78 -10.22
N THR A 554 20.87 -10.20 -8.96
CA THR A 554 19.72 -10.86 -8.33
C THR A 554 18.49 -9.96 -8.31
N SER A 555 18.65 -8.68 -7.95
CA SER A 555 17.55 -7.70 -7.96
C SER A 555 16.99 -7.47 -9.37
N LEU A 556 17.86 -7.38 -10.39
CA LEU A 556 17.45 -7.24 -11.80
C LEU A 556 16.74 -8.49 -12.32
N ILE A 557 17.25 -9.69 -12.00
CA ILE A 557 16.61 -10.96 -12.36
C ILE A 557 15.22 -11.05 -11.74
N CYS A 558 15.10 -10.72 -10.44
CA CYS A 558 13.80 -10.72 -9.76
C CYS A 558 12.83 -9.70 -10.36
N THR A 559 13.32 -8.54 -10.81
CA THR A 559 12.52 -7.55 -11.56
C THR A 559 12.01 -8.13 -12.89
N GLY A 560 12.86 -8.84 -13.62
CA GLY A 560 12.48 -9.54 -14.84
C GLY A 560 11.42 -10.62 -14.58
N VAL A 561 11.63 -11.46 -13.56
CA VAL A 561 10.69 -12.50 -13.12
C VAL A 561 9.34 -11.88 -12.74
N ALA A 562 9.33 -10.83 -11.93
CA ALA A 562 8.10 -10.11 -11.57
C ALA A 562 7.36 -9.63 -12.82
N THR A 563 8.09 -9.04 -13.76
CA THR A 563 7.52 -8.58 -15.05
C THR A 563 6.90 -9.72 -15.83
N LEU A 564 7.57 -10.87 -15.93
CA LEU A 564 7.06 -12.05 -16.64
C LEU A 564 5.78 -12.61 -15.99
N VAL A 565 5.71 -12.63 -14.65
CA VAL A 565 4.53 -13.08 -13.93
C VAL A 565 3.36 -12.10 -14.11
N TRP A 566 3.62 -10.79 -14.07
CA TRP A 566 2.60 -9.75 -14.27
C TRP A 566 2.08 -9.68 -15.71
N PHE A 567 2.95 -9.94 -16.70
CA PHE A 567 2.68 -9.73 -18.11
C PHE A 567 1.40 -10.38 -18.66
N PRO A 568 1.11 -11.68 -18.46
CA PRO A 568 -0.08 -12.32 -19.03
C PRO A 568 -1.38 -11.70 -18.49
N PHE A 569 -1.43 -11.40 -17.19
CA PHE A 569 -2.58 -10.75 -16.56
C PHE A 569 -2.71 -9.32 -17.05
N TYR A 570 -1.61 -8.57 -17.08
CA TYR A 570 -1.61 -7.20 -17.56
C TYR A 570 -2.12 -7.09 -19.01
N LYS A 571 -1.62 -7.95 -19.90
CA LYS A 571 -2.00 -7.95 -21.32
C LYS A 571 -3.49 -8.20 -21.51
N ALA A 572 -4.06 -9.13 -20.75
CA ALA A 572 -5.49 -9.42 -20.83
C ALA A 572 -6.35 -8.32 -20.18
N TRP A 573 -5.89 -7.71 -19.09
CA TRP A 573 -6.51 -6.51 -18.51
C TRP A 573 -6.51 -5.33 -19.49
N ASP A 574 -5.37 -4.98 -20.07
CA ASP A 574 -5.24 -3.88 -21.02
C ASP A 574 -6.09 -4.10 -22.28
N LYS A 575 -6.21 -5.35 -22.75
CA LYS A 575 -7.11 -5.70 -23.85
C LYS A 575 -8.58 -5.44 -23.50
N GLN A 576 -8.99 -5.68 -22.26
CA GLN A 576 -10.34 -5.37 -21.80
C GLN A 576 -10.57 -3.86 -21.76
N ILE A 577 -9.66 -3.09 -21.15
CA ILE A 577 -9.76 -1.62 -21.07
C ILE A 577 -9.79 -1.02 -22.47
N LEU A 578 -8.94 -1.48 -23.39
CA LEU A 578 -8.93 -1.01 -24.78
C LEU A 578 -10.28 -1.26 -25.48
N LYS A 579 -10.92 -2.40 -25.22
CA LYS A 579 -12.24 -2.70 -25.79
C LYS A 579 -13.33 -1.78 -25.23
N GLU A 580 -13.26 -1.46 -23.94
CA GLU A 580 -14.16 -0.51 -23.27
C GLU A 580 -13.97 0.92 -23.82
N GLU A 581 -12.71 1.36 -23.99
CA GLU A 581 -12.37 2.64 -24.61
C GLU A 581 -12.90 2.74 -26.04
N GLN A 582 -12.69 1.71 -26.87
CA GLN A 582 -13.18 1.69 -28.25
C GLN A 582 -14.71 1.72 -28.32
N ALA A 583 -15.41 0.97 -27.44
CA ALA A 583 -16.86 0.99 -27.37
C ALA A 583 -17.41 2.35 -26.92
N TYR A 584 -16.72 3.02 -25.98
CA TYR A 584 -17.06 4.37 -25.55
C TYR A 584 -16.88 5.39 -26.68
N ILE A 585 -15.72 5.37 -27.35
CA ILE A 585 -15.41 6.26 -28.47
C ILE A 585 -16.42 6.07 -29.61
N GLN A 586 -16.77 4.83 -29.94
CA GLN A 586 -17.80 4.52 -30.94
C GLN A 586 -19.15 5.14 -30.56
N LYS A 587 -19.57 4.98 -29.30
CA LYS A 587 -20.84 5.52 -28.80
C LYS A 587 -20.87 7.05 -28.82
N GLU A 588 -19.78 7.70 -28.45
CA GLU A 588 -19.70 9.17 -28.48
C GLU A 588 -19.65 9.71 -29.92
N ALA A 589 -18.94 9.05 -30.83
CA ALA A 589 -18.94 9.40 -32.24
C ALA A 589 -20.36 9.28 -32.86
N GLU A 590 -21.08 8.20 -32.54
CA GLU A 590 -22.47 7.99 -32.96
C GLU A 590 -23.42 9.08 -32.43
N LYS A 591 -23.26 9.53 -31.18
CA LYS A 591 -24.11 10.60 -30.59
C LYS A 591 -24.05 11.92 -31.35
N ILE A 592 -22.91 12.24 -31.94
CA ILE A 592 -22.68 13.50 -32.67
C ILE A 592 -22.71 13.30 -34.20
N GLY A 593 -23.14 12.14 -34.68
CA GLY A 593 -23.22 11.83 -36.11
C GLY A 593 -21.87 11.78 -36.82
N LYS A 594 -20.77 11.52 -36.12
CA LYS A 594 -19.42 11.45 -36.71
C LYS A 594 -18.92 10.02 -36.79
N THR A 595 -18.05 9.74 -37.74
CA THR A 595 -17.23 8.52 -37.71
C THR A 595 -16.24 8.58 -36.55
N VAL A 596 -15.78 7.43 -36.06
CA VAL A 596 -14.72 7.37 -35.03
C VAL A 596 -13.48 8.17 -35.45
N HIS A 597 -13.12 8.16 -36.74
CA HIS A 597 -11.99 8.91 -37.26
C HIS A 597 -12.20 10.43 -37.11
N GLU A 598 -13.37 10.94 -37.49
CA GLU A 598 -13.71 12.37 -37.38
C GLU A 598 -13.84 12.82 -35.92
N TYR A 599 -14.44 12.00 -35.06
CA TYR A 599 -14.52 12.28 -33.63
C TYR A 599 -13.14 12.37 -32.99
N MET A 600 -12.24 11.44 -33.32
CA MET A 600 -10.87 11.45 -32.81
C MET A 600 -10.06 12.64 -33.34
N LYS A 601 -10.25 13.03 -34.60
CA LYS A 601 -9.62 14.23 -35.18
C LYS A 601 -10.11 15.50 -34.49
N MET A 602 -11.40 15.58 -34.16
CA MET A 602 -12.00 16.68 -33.41
C MET A 602 -11.41 16.80 -31.99
N ILE A 603 -11.31 15.70 -31.25
CA ILE A 603 -10.67 15.68 -29.91
C ILE A 603 -9.21 16.11 -29.99
N ALA A 604 -8.46 15.61 -30.98
CA ALA A 604 -7.06 15.96 -31.15
C ALA A 604 -6.88 17.47 -31.44
N LEU A 605 -7.75 18.06 -32.26
CA LEU A 605 -7.76 19.51 -32.53
C LEU A 605 -8.10 20.32 -31.27
N GLU A 606 -9.05 19.86 -30.45
CA GLU A 606 -9.34 20.50 -29.16
C GLU A 606 -8.16 20.45 -28.18
N GLU A 607 -7.43 19.33 -28.11
CA GLU A 607 -6.24 19.21 -27.27
C GLU A 607 -5.11 20.15 -27.75
N ILE A 608 -4.89 20.24 -29.06
CA ILE A 608 -3.91 21.18 -29.65
C ILE A 608 -4.29 22.63 -29.33
N ASN A 609 -5.55 23.01 -29.52
CA ASN A 609 -6.05 24.35 -29.20
C ASN A 609 -5.93 24.67 -27.71
N LYS A 610 -6.19 23.69 -26.82
CA LYS A 610 -5.97 23.85 -25.37
C LYS A 610 -4.51 24.06 -25.02
N LYS A 611 -3.58 23.33 -25.67
CA LYS A 611 -2.15 23.45 -25.42
C LYS A 611 -1.61 24.81 -25.88
N GLN A 612 -1.94 25.22 -27.10
CA GLN A 612 -1.60 26.55 -27.64
C GLN A 612 -2.16 27.70 -26.79
N ASN A 613 -3.38 27.57 -26.27
CA ASN A 613 -3.95 28.57 -25.36
C ASN A 613 -3.28 28.60 -23.97
N LYS A 614 -2.71 27.47 -23.52
CA LYS A 614 -1.94 27.39 -22.28
C LYS A 614 -0.59 28.07 -22.46
N ASP A 615 0.08 27.81 -23.59
CA ASP A 615 1.39 28.38 -23.91
C ASP A 615 1.28 29.91 -24.11
N ARG A 616 0.26 30.40 -24.82
CA ARG A 616 -0.06 31.84 -24.94
C ARG A 616 -0.37 32.52 -23.59
N LYS A 617 -0.91 31.78 -22.61
CA LYS A 617 -1.16 32.31 -21.26
C LYS A 617 0.10 32.36 -20.39
N PHE A 618 1.09 31.51 -20.68
CA PHE A 618 2.40 31.56 -20.04
C PHE A 618 3.26 32.68 -20.62
N GLU A 619 3.24 32.87 -21.95
CA GLU A 619 3.93 34.00 -22.61
C GLU A 619 3.38 35.38 -22.24
N LYS A 620 2.10 35.48 -21.85
CA LYS A 620 1.50 36.73 -21.34
C LYS A 620 1.73 37.00 -19.85
N LYS A 621 2.39 36.08 -19.13
CA LYS A 621 2.62 36.15 -17.67
C LYS A 621 4.09 36.15 -17.27
N GLY A 622 5.01 35.82 -18.18
CA GLY A 622 6.42 36.23 -18.10
C GLY A 622 6.56 37.60 -18.72
#